data_AF-A0A7R8WZZ0-F1
#
_entry.id   AF-A0A7R8WZZ0-F1
#
_cell.length_a   1.000
_cell.length_b   1.000
_cell.length_c   1.000
_cell.angle_alpha   90.00
_cell.angle_beta   90.00
_cell.angle_gamma   90.00
#
_symmetry.space_group_name_H-M   'P 1'
#
loop_
_entity.id
_entity.type
_entity.pdbx_description
1 polymer ?
#
loop_
_entity_poly.entity_id
_entity_poly.type
_entity_poly.pdbx_seq_one_letter_code
_entity_poly.pdbx_strand_id
1 'polypeptide(L)'
;MGGAKRARSYAKFLDADVVICYKERRKANMVETMTLIGDVQGKDVVLIDDMIDTAGTLTKAADVMMENGAASVRAIATHGVLSGKAYERIRDSRLSE
;
A
#
# COMPACT_ATOMS: atom_id res chain seq x y z
N MET A 1 -5.77 -12.43 0.73
CA MET A 1 -5.60 -11.34 1.71
C MET A 1 -4.48 -11.73 2.69
N GLY A 2 -3.21 -11.55 2.33
CA GLY A 2 -2.09 -11.91 3.23
C GLY A 2 -1.79 -10.83 4.27
N GLY A 3 -1.68 -9.57 3.85
CA GLY A 3 -1.23 -8.46 4.70
C GLY A 3 -2.24 -7.96 5.74
N ALA A 4 -3.54 -8.27 5.63
CA ALA A 4 -4.57 -7.70 6.50
C ALA A 4 -4.37 -8.06 7.99
N LYS A 5 -3.97 -9.30 8.30
CA LYS A 5 -3.67 -9.72 9.68
C LYS A 5 -2.48 -8.93 10.24
N ARG A 6 -1.46 -8.69 9.42
CA ARG A 6 -0.27 -7.92 9.78
C ARG A 6 -0.64 -6.47 10.06
N ALA A 7 -1.33 -5.82 9.13
CA ALA A 7 -1.81 -4.44 9.29
C ALA A 7 -2.62 -4.27 10.60
N ARG A 8 -3.53 -5.20 10.90
CA ARG A 8 -4.31 -5.17 12.15
C ARG A 8 -3.45 -5.29 13.41
N SER A 9 -2.42 -6.12 13.42
CA SER A 9 -1.52 -6.25 14.57
C SER A 9 -0.74 -4.95 14.84
N TYR A 10 -0.21 -4.32 13.78
CA TYR A 10 0.49 -3.04 13.92
C TYR A 10 -0.44 -1.91 14.32
N ALA A 11 -1.63 -1.82 13.72
CA ALA A 11 -2.61 -0.81 14.07
C ALA A 11 -3.03 -0.88 15.54
N LYS A 12 -3.20 -2.10 16.09
CA LYS A 12 -3.46 -2.30 17.52
C LYS A 12 -2.29 -1.78 18.40
N PHE A 13 -1.06 -1.97 17.97
CA PHE A 13 0.12 -1.52 18.71
C PHE A 13 0.31 0.00 18.63
N LEU A 14 -0.01 0.59 17.48
CA LEU A 14 0.13 2.03 17.21
C LEU A 14 -1.10 2.85 17.62
N ASP A 15 -2.14 2.22 18.17
CA ASP A 15 -3.44 2.82 18.46
C ASP A 15 -4.02 3.58 17.26
N ALA A 16 -4.01 2.92 16.10
CA ALA A 16 -4.39 3.52 14.81
C ALA A 16 -5.54 2.76 14.14
N ASP A 17 -6.23 3.44 13.22
CA ASP A 17 -7.23 2.83 12.36
C ASP A 17 -6.61 1.82 11.39
N VAL A 18 -7.36 0.78 11.04
CA VAL A 18 -6.98 -0.17 9.98
C VAL A 18 -7.72 0.19 8.70
N VAL A 19 -6.96 0.40 7.64
CA VAL A 19 -7.48 0.56 6.28
C VAL A 19 -7.01 -0.63 5.43
N ILE A 20 -7.89 -1.15 4.58
CA ILE A 20 -7.58 -2.31 3.73
C ILE A 20 -7.69 -1.91 2.27
N CYS A 21 -6.61 -2.15 1.53
CA CYS A 21 -6.60 -2.02 0.07
C CYS A 21 -6.90 -3.39 -0.55
N TYR A 22 -8.12 -3.57 -1.06
CA TYR A 22 -8.56 -4.82 -1.67
C TYR A 22 -8.27 -4.81 -3.17
N LYS A 23 -7.40 -5.73 -3.61
CA LYS A 23 -7.07 -5.94 -5.02
C LYS A 23 -7.91 -7.07 -5.60
N GLU A 24 -8.75 -6.76 -6.58
CA GLU A 24 -9.50 -7.76 -7.36
C GLU A 24 -8.76 -8.05 -8.67
N ARG A 25 -8.42 -9.32 -8.93
CA ARG A 25 -7.80 -9.74 -10.20
C ARG A 25 -8.87 -10.38 -11.08
N ARG A 26 -9.36 -9.65 -12.09
CA ARG A 26 -10.22 -10.23 -13.12
C ARG A 26 -9.33 -10.72 -14.27
N LYS A 27 -9.09 -12.04 -14.40
CA LYS A 27 -8.49 -12.80 -15.54
C LYS A 27 -7.30 -12.17 -16.34
N ALA A 28 -6.67 -12.98 -17.21
CA ALA A 28 -5.57 -12.50 -18.06
C ALA A 28 -6.06 -11.37 -18.99
N ASN A 29 -5.31 -10.25 -19.04
CA ASN A 29 -5.51 -9.03 -19.84
C ASN A 29 -6.56 -8.00 -19.36
N MET A 30 -7.02 -8.04 -18.10
CA MET A 30 -7.96 -7.04 -17.58
C MET A 30 -7.36 -6.16 -16.48
N VAL A 31 -7.85 -4.92 -16.45
CA VAL A 31 -7.48 -3.84 -15.52
C VAL A 31 -7.59 -4.34 -14.07
N GLU A 32 -6.50 -4.22 -13.32
CA GLU A 32 -6.52 -4.50 -11.88
C GLU A 32 -7.24 -3.34 -11.17
N THR A 33 -8.36 -3.63 -10.53
CA THR A 33 -9.06 -2.67 -9.66
C THR A 33 -8.57 -2.81 -8.23
N MET A 34 -8.33 -1.66 -7.60
CA MET A 34 -7.87 -1.56 -6.22
C MET A 34 -8.89 -0.71 -5.45
N THR A 35 -9.60 -1.33 -4.51
CA THR A 35 -10.66 -0.69 -3.74
C THR A 35 -10.18 -0.42 -2.33
N LEU A 36 -10.33 0.84 -1.89
CA LEU A 36 -10.05 1.25 -0.53
C LEU A 36 -11.24 0.94 0.38
N ILE A 37 -11.00 0.25 1.50
CA ILE A 37 -11.99 0.02 2.56
C ILE A 37 -11.47 0.68 3.84
N GLY A 38 -12.12 1.77 4.23
CA GLY A 38 -11.72 2.63 5.35
C GLY A 38 -11.63 4.10 4.91
N ASP A 39 -11.39 4.99 5.87
CA ASP A 39 -11.23 6.43 5.62
C ASP A 39 -9.78 6.87 5.88
N VAL A 40 -9.21 7.55 4.89
CA VAL A 40 -7.84 8.07 4.88
C VAL A 40 -7.79 9.59 4.77
N GLN A 41 -8.95 10.27 4.66
CA GLN A 41 -8.99 11.70 4.39
C GLN A 41 -8.27 12.49 5.50
N GLY A 42 -7.24 13.24 5.11
CA GLY A 42 -6.43 14.05 6.02
C GLY A 42 -5.54 13.25 6.97
N LYS A 43 -5.39 11.94 6.78
CA LYS A 43 -4.59 11.06 7.66
C LYS A 43 -3.23 10.73 7.07
N ASP A 44 -2.25 10.51 7.96
CA ASP A 44 -0.96 9.91 7.60
C ASP A 44 -1.10 8.39 7.52
N VAL A 45 -0.85 7.82 6.35
CA VAL A 45 -1.03 6.40 6.08
C VAL A 45 0.32 5.68 6.09
N VAL A 46 0.38 4.52 6.76
CA VAL A 46 1.54 3.62 6.71
C VAL A 46 1.12 2.30 6.08
N LEU A 47 1.66 2.02 4.90
CA LEU A 47 1.52 0.74 4.20
C LEU A 47 2.49 -0.27 4.80
N ILE A 48 1.97 -1.40 5.27
CA ILE A 48 2.76 -2.44 5.94
C ILE A 48 2.72 -3.72 5.14
N ASP A 49 3.88 -4.17 4.64
CA ASP A 49 4.05 -5.49 4.04
C ASP A 49 5.21 -6.27 4.68
N ASP A 50 5.34 -7.56 4.39
CA ASP A 50 6.55 -8.32 4.76
C ASP A 50 7.66 -8.12 3.74
N MET A 51 7.32 -8.00 2.46
CA MET A 51 8.29 -7.83 1.40
C MET A 51 7.84 -6.89 0.29
N ILE A 52 8.81 -6.23 -0.33
CA ILE A 52 8.62 -5.41 -1.52
C ILE A 52 9.51 -5.99 -2.62
N ASP A 53 8.88 -6.63 -3.62
CA ASP A 53 9.57 -7.20 -4.77
C ASP A 53 9.69 -6.18 -5.91
N THR A 54 8.74 -6.13 -6.84
CA THR A 54 8.81 -5.17 -7.96
C THR A 54 8.22 -3.79 -7.65
N ALA A 55 7.82 -3.54 -6.40
CA ALA A 55 7.11 -2.34 -5.92
C ALA A 55 5.76 -1.99 -6.58
N GLY A 56 5.28 -2.73 -7.59
CA GLY A 56 4.09 -2.35 -8.35
C GLY A 56 2.79 -2.29 -7.54
N THR A 57 2.58 -3.24 -6.62
CA THR A 57 1.40 -3.22 -5.72
C THR A 57 1.50 -2.07 -4.71
N LEU A 58 2.70 -1.81 -4.20
CA LEU A 58 2.95 -0.81 -3.16
C LEU A 58 2.68 0.60 -3.68
N THR A 59 3.27 0.95 -4.82
CA THR A 59 3.14 2.29 -5.39
C THR A 59 1.70 2.55 -5.86
N LYS A 60 1.02 1.52 -6.41
CA LYS A 60 -0.39 1.65 -6.77
C LYS A 60 -1.29 1.87 -5.55
N ALA A 61 -1.00 1.20 -4.43
CA ALA A 61 -1.69 1.47 -3.17
C ALA A 61 -1.47 2.92 -2.73
N ALA A 62 -0.23 3.42 -2.79
CA ALA A 62 0.08 4.81 -2.43
C ALA A 62 -0.69 5.81 -3.29
N ASP A 63 -0.78 5.58 -4.60
CA ASP A 63 -1.59 6.42 -5.49
C ASP A 63 -3.06 6.45 -5.04
N VAL A 64 -3.65 5.29 -4.79
CA VAL A 64 -5.06 5.19 -4.33
C VAL A 64 -5.28 5.92 -3.01
N MET A 65 -4.36 5.81 -2.05
CA MET A 65 -4.48 6.50 -0.76
C MET A 65 -4.45 8.02 -0.95
N MET A 66 -3.51 8.54 -1.74
CA MET A 66 -3.42 9.98 -2.02
C MET A 66 -4.60 10.51 -2.83
N GLU A 67 -5.07 9.75 -3.82
CA GLU A 67 -6.29 10.08 -4.60
C GLU A 67 -7.53 10.16 -3.69
N ASN A 68 -7.58 9.41 -2.59
CA ASN A 68 -8.65 9.45 -1.59
C ASN A 68 -8.39 10.47 -0.46
N GLY A 69 -7.39 11.35 -0.61
CA GLY A 69 -7.18 12.49 0.28
C GLY A 69 -6.30 12.22 1.50
N ALA A 70 -5.46 11.17 1.49
CA ALA A 70 -4.42 11.00 2.51
C ALA A 70 -3.49 12.22 2.57
N ALA A 71 -3.03 12.55 3.79
CA ALA A 71 -2.07 13.63 4.01
C ALA A 71 -0.65 13.22 3.59
N SER A 72 -0.27 11.98 3.90
CA SER A 72 0.98 11.35 3.48
C SER A 72 0.84 9.84 3.38
N VAL A 73 1.71 9.20 2.60
CA VAL A 73 1.78 7.73 2.52
C VAL A 73 3.23 7.28 2.65
N ARG A 74 3.50 6.45 3.65
CA ARG A 74 4.79 5.79 3.88
C ARG A 74 4.67 4.29 3.70
N ALA A 75 5.77 3.63 3.39
CA ALA A 75 5.83 2.19 3.27
C ALA A 75 6.88 1.59 4.23
N ILE A 76 6.52 0.49 4.87
CA ILE A 76 7.47 -0.33 5.63
C ILE A 76 7.32 -1.80 5.23
N ALA A 77 8.48 -2.44 5.02
CA ALA A 77 8.56 -3.87 4.83
C ALA A 77 9.84 -4.43 5.44
N THR A 78 9.78 -5.71 5.85
CA THR A 78 10.96 -6.42 6.39
C THR A 78 11.99 -6.70 5.30
N HIS A 79 11.53 -7.09 4.11
CA HIS A 79 12.39 -7.55 3.02
C HIS A 79 12.20 -6.68 1.77
N GLY A 80 13.13 -5.75 1.53
CA GLY A 80 13.23 -5.05 0.26
C GLY A 80 13.96 -5.90 -0.79
N VAL A 81 13.24 -6.78 -1.49
CA VAL A 81 13.80 -7.55 -2.62
C VAL A 81 14.09 -6.63 -3.80
N LEU A 82 13.24 -5.61 -4.02
CA LEU A 82 13.46 -4.48 -4.92
C LEU A 82 13.91 -4.88 -6.34
N SER A 83 13.27 -5.91 -6.91
CA SER A 83 13.63 -6.43 -8.23
C SER A 83 13.04 -5.61 -9.39
N GLY A 84 13.66 -5.75 -10.57
CA GLY A 84 13.20 -5.11 -11.80
C GLY A 84 13.10 -3.59 -11.68
N LYS A 85 11.91 -3.03 -11.96
CA LYS A 85 11.65 -1.59 -11.95
C LYS A 85 11.32 -1.01 -10.57
N ALA A 86 11.64 -1.71 -9.48
CA ALA A 86 11.24 -1.30 -8.14
C ALA A 86 11.70 0.13 -7.78
N TYR A 87 12.98 0.43 -8.01
CA TYR A 87 13.55 1.75 -7.72
C TYR A 87 12.89 2.87 -8.52
N GLU A 88 12.68 2.68 -9.83
CA GLU A 88 12.00 3.64 -10.69
C GLU A 88 10.57 3.90 -10.20
N ARG A 89 9.83 2.82 -9.90
CA ARG A 89 8.46 2.91 -9.40
C ARG A 89 8.39 3.66 -8.08
N ILE A 90 9.28 3.36 -7.14
CA ILE A 90 9.29 4.03 -5.83
C ILE A 90 9.60 5.52 -6.01
N ARG A 91 10.63 5.86 -6.78
CA ARG A 91 11.02 7.25 -7.05
C ARG A 91 9.89 8.05 -7.68
N ASP A 92 9.17 7.45 -8.62
CA ASP A 92 8.12 8.12 -9.40
C ASP A 92 6.73 7.98 -8.73
N SER A 93 6.65 7.40 -7.52
CA SER A 93 5.40 7.19 -6.78
C SER A 93 5.02 8.36 -5.87
N ARG A 94 3.89 8.20 -5.19
CA ARG A 94 3.41 9.10 -4.14
C ARG A 94 3.86 8.75 -2.72
N LEU A 95 4.79 7.81 -2.57
CA LEU A 95 5.38 7.50 -1.26
C LEU A 95 6.26 8.65 -0.80
N SER A 96 6.14 9.04 0.47
CA SER A 96 7.06 10.00 1.07
C SER A 96 8.34 9.32 1.59
N GLU A 97 8.21 8.11 2.14
CA GLU A 97 9.30 7.31 2.72
C GLU A 97 9.03 5.81 2.56
#